data_AF-A0A1G1GCH4-F1
#
_entry.id   AF-A0A1G1GCH4-F1
#
_cell.length_a   1.000
_cell.length_b   1.000
_cell.length_c   1.000
_cell.angle_alpha   90.00
_cell.angle_beta   90.00
_cell.angle_gamma   90.00
#
_symmetry.space_group_name_H-M   'P 1'
#
loop_
_entity.id
_entity.type
_entity.pdbx_description
1 polymer ?
#
loop_
_entity_poly.entity_id
_entity_poly.type
_entity_poly.pdbx_seq_one_letter_code
_entity_poly.pdbx_strand_id
1 'polypeptide(L)' 'MIKGDLFTKSMYTTSLTGGFYDVYNFLYRIEEDWKGVKIERVVMDKDSEDSRIHVMLTVAVLSI' A
#
# COMPACT_ATOMS: atom_id res chain seq x y z
N MET A 1 -1.07 -30.36 -18.58
CA MET A 1 -1.26 -28.98 -19.05
C MET A 1 -1.89 -28.20 -17.90
N ILE A 2 -1.06 -27.60 -17.06
CA ILE A 2 -1.54 -26.77 -15.96
C ILE A 2 -2.10 -25.51 -16.63
N LYS A 3 -3.41 -25.29 -16.57
CA LYS A 3 -3.99 -23.96 -16.81
C LYS A 3 -3.46 -23.09 -15.67
N GLY A 4 -2.30 -22.48 -15.88
CA GLY A 4 -1.83 -21.43 -14.99
C GLY A 4 -2.78 -20.27 -15.24
N ASP A 5 -3.66 -20.00 -14.28
CA ASP A 5 -4.45 -18.78 -14.30
C ASP A 5 -3.47 -17.61 -14.48
N LEU A 6 -3.64 -16.86 -15.55
CA LEU A 6 -2.74 -15.77 -15.96
C LEU A 6 -3.02 -14.57 -15.07
N PHE A 7 -2.50 -14.59 -13.84
CA PHE A 7 -2.61 -13.44 -12.95
C PHE A 7 -1.85 -12.26 -13.54
N THR A 8 -2.54 -11.15 -13.75
CA THR A 8 -1.89 -9.89 -14.13
C THR A 8 -1.50 -9.15 -12.86
N LYS A 9 -0.21 -8.79 -12.74
CA LYS A 9 0.32 -7.95 -11.65
C LYS A 9 0.55 -6.54 -12.18
N SER A 10 -0.13 -5.55 -11.60
CA SER A 10 0.09 -4.13 -11.89
C SER A 10 0.58 -3.40 -10.65
N MET A 11 1.58 -2.54 -10.81
CA MET A 11 2.20 -1.80 -9.72
C MET A 11 1.73 -0.34 -9.71
N TYR A 12 1.34 0.15 -8.54
CA TYR A 12 0.91 1.54 -8.34
C TYR A 12 1.68 2.16 -7.18
N THR A 13 2.11 3.40 -7.33
CA THR A 13 2.70 4.18 -6.25
C THR A 13 1.82 5.38 -5.94
N THR A 14 1.56 5.61 -4.66
CA THR A 14 0.74 6.72 -4.16
C THR A 14 1.35 7.34 -2.91
N SER A 15 0.88 8.51 -2.53
CA SER A 15 1.29 9.22 -1.31
C SER A 15 0.12 9.37 -0.35
N LEU A 16 0.35 9.06 0.92
CA LEU A 16 -0.55 9.28 2.04
C LEU A 16 0.05 10.35 2.95
N THR A 17 -0.80 11.18 3.56
CA THR A 17 -0.36 12.16 4.56
C THR A 17 -1.41 12.23 5.65
N GLY A 18 -0.98 12.16 6.91
CA GLY A 18 -1.90 12.17 8.05
C GLY A 18 -1.22 11.93 9.38
N GLY A 19 -2.01 11.82 10.44
CA GLY A 19 -1.51 11.42 11.75
C GLY A 19 -0.92 10.01 11.70
N PHE A 20 0.14 9.77 12.48
CA PHE A 20 0.82 8.47 12.51
C PHE A 20 -0.15 7.30 12.73
N TYR A 21 -1.06 7.45 13.69
CA TYR A 21 -2.01 6.40 14.05
C TYR A 21 -2.98 6.06 12.90
N ASP A 22 -3.51 7.08 12.23
CA ASP A 22 -4.48 6.90 11.14
C ASP A 22 -3.83 6.23 9.93
N VAL A 23 -2.64 6.70 9.56
CA VAL A 23 -1.88 6.13 8.43
C VAL A 23 -1.43 4.71 8.75
N TYR A 24 -0.97 4.43 9.96
CA TYR A 24 -0.62 3.07 10.40
C TYR A 24 -1.83 2.13 10.31
N ASN A 25 -2.99 2.54 10.82
CA ASN A 25 -4.21 1.74 10.78
C ASN A 25 -4.66 1.44 9.34
N PHE A 26 -4.55 2.42 8.43
CA PHE A 26 -4.82 2.21 7.01
C PHE A 26 -3.89 1.15 6.42
N LEU A 27 -2.56 1.30 6.62
CA LEU A 27 -1.57 0.36 6.09
C LEU A 27 -1.75 -1.06 6.65
N TYR A 28 -2.12 -1.18 7.92
CA TYR A 28 -2.35 -2.48 8.56
C TYR A 28 -3.53 -3.23 7.94
N ARG A 29 -4.57 -2.50 7.50
CA ARG A 29 -5.82 -3.09 7.03
C ARG A 29 -5.94 -3.22 5.52
N ILE A 30 -5.16 -2.48 4.74
CA ILE A 30 -5.38 -2.38 3.28
C ILE A 30 -5.35 -3.74 2.56
N GLU A 31 -4.46 -4.67 2.94
CA GLU A 31 -4.43 -6.00 2.29
C GLU A 31 -5.61 -6.88 2.66
N GLU A 32 -6.20 -6.68 3.85
CA GLU A 32 -7.40 -7.40 4.29
C GLU A 32 -8.66 -6.80 3.67
N ASP A 33 -8.73 -5.47 3.63
CA ASP A 33 -9.86 -4.72 3.10
C ASP A 33 -9.92 -4.83 1.57
N TRP A 34 -8.78 -4.86 0.88
CA TRP A 34 -8.70 -4.86 -0.59
C TRP A 34 -8.12 -6.17 -1.12
N LYS A 35 -9.02 -7.12 -1.43
CA LYS A 35 -8.64 -8.42 -2.00
C LYS A 35 -7.81 -8.25 -3.28
N GLY A 36 -6.70 -8.97 -3.35
CA GLY A 36 -5.77 -8.92 -4.48
C GLY A 36 -4.78 -7.75 -4.43
N VAL A 37 -4.78 -6.94 -3.37
CA VAL A 37 -3.78 -5.88 -3.17
C VAL A 37 -2.69 -6.38 -2.22
N LYS A 38 -1.44 -6.11 -2.58
CA LYS A 38 -0.26 -6.41 -1.78
C LYS A 38 0.62 -5.18 -1.64
N ILE A 39 1.06 -4.88 -0.42
CA ILE A 39 2.03 -3.84 -0.16
C ILE A 39 3.40 -4.37 -0.58
N GLU A 40 4.07 -3.62 -1.45
CA GLU A 40 5.39 -3.99 -1.98
C GLU A 40 6.47 -3.08 -1.41
N ARG A 41 6.13 -1.81 -1.13
CA ARG A 41 7.06 -0.86 -0.51
C ARG A 41 6.32 0.19 0.30
N VAL A 42 6.88 0.51 1.46
CA VAL A 42 6.47 1.65 2.29
C VAL A 42 7.71 2.48 2.56
N VAL A 43 7.67 3.77 2.25
CA VAL A 43 8.67 4.76 2.66
C VAL A 43 7.95 5.80 3.50
N MET A 44 8.36 5.94 4.75
CA MET A 44 7.77 6.91 5.68
C MET A 44 8.78 8.02 5.93
N ASP A 45 8.31 9.25 5.79
CA ASP A 45 9.03 10.47 6.15
C ASP A 45 8.20 11.23 7.20
N LYS A 46 8.90 11.83 8.16
CA LYS A 46 8.30 12.64 9.21
C LYS A 46 9.05 13.95 9.27
N ASP A 47 8.34 15.02 8.97
CA ASP A 47 8.87 16.36 9.19
C ASP A 47 9.03 16.60 10.71
N SER A 48 10.14 17.22 11.12
CA SER A 48 10.37 17.59 12.51
C SER A 48 9.44 18.71 12.98
N GLU A 49 8.91 19.52 12.06
CA GLU A 49 8.04 20.66 12.35
C GLU A 49 6.55 20.34 12.17
N ASP A 50 6.21 19.25 11.45
CA ASP A 50 4.84 18.76 11.27
C ASP A 50 4.63 17.47 12.07
N SER A 51 3.52 17.39 12.81
CA SER A 51 3.15 16.17 13.53
C SER A 51 2.62 15.07 12.62
N ARG A 52 2.31 15.40 11.36
CA ARG A 52 1.88 14.47 10.33
C ARG A 52 3.06 13.70 9.75
N ILE A 53 2.77 12.50 9.26
CA ILE A 53 3.71 11.69 8.49
C ILE A 53 3.32 11.69 7.02
N HIS A 54 4.32 11.62 6.17
CA HIS A 54 4.18 11.41 4.74
C HIS A 54 4.61 9.98 4.41
N VAL A 55 3.77 9.24 3.72
CA VAL A 55 4.08 7.86 3.33
C VAL A 55 3.97 7.72 1.83
N MET A 56 5.04 7.30 1.19
CA MET A 56 5.03 6.80 -0.18
C MET A 56 4.80 5.30 -0.16
N LEU A 57 3.66 4.87 -0.69
CA LEU A 57 3.18 3.50 -0.68
C LEU A 57 3.17 2.96 -2.11
N THR A 58 3.86 1.85 -2.33
CA THR A 58 3.75 1.07 -3.57
C THR A 58 2.98 -0.21 -3.30
N VAL A 59 1.94 -0.45 -4.10
CA VAL A 59 1.11 -1.66 -4.05
C VAL A 59 1.14 -2.41 -5.37
N ALA A 60 1.08 -3.73 -5.29
CA ALA A 60 0.71 -4.60 -6.39
C ALA A 60 -0.79 -4.88 -6.35
N VAL A 61 -1.46 -4.74 -7.48
CA VAL A 61 -2.83 -5.21 -7.69
C VAL A 61 -2.77 -6.47 -8.55
N LEU A 62 -3.35 -7.54 -8.02
CA LEU A 62 -3.44 -8.86 -8.65
C LEU A 62 -4.86 -9.01 -9.21
N SER A 63 -4.97 -9.13 -10.53
CA SER A 63 -6.23 -9.46 -11.21
C SER A 63 -6.17 -10.86 -11.81
N ILE A 64 -7.33 -11.52 -11.83
CA ILE A 64 -7.58 -12.79 -12.51
C ILE A 64 -7.97 -12.50 -13.96
#